data_AF-A0A961YH84-F1
#
_entry.id   AF-A0A961YH84-F1
#
_cell.length_a   1.000
_cell.length_b   1.000
_cell.length_c   1.000
_cell.angle_alpha   90.00
_cell.angle_beta   90.00
_cell.angle_gamma   90.00
#
_symmetry.space_group_name_H-M   'P 1'
#
loop_
_entity.id
_entity.type
_entity.pdbx_description
1 polymer ?
#
loop_
_entity_poly.entity_id
_entity_poly.type
_entity_poly.pdbx_seq_one_letter_code
_entity_poly.pdbx_strand_id
1 'polypeptide(L)'
;MRHAYLLGFLAAVASFAGLPAAKAVDLFGTTLFGDSSAVPPGALPYSVALHVEAADDASLKDLISGVSHLMTEQVHGASDAYTLAARARGDVSQIQAALYSEGYYAGEIDIRIAGQKLDAFDPSAAPSGSETGIEVAVRV
;
A
#
# COMPACT_ATOMS: atom_id res chain seq x y z
N MET A 1 62.45 -36.76 -16.86
CA MET A 1 62.50 -35.74 -15.77
C MET A 1 61.29 -34.84 -15.98
N ARG A 2 60.10 -35.25 -15.53
CA ARG A 2 59.52 -35.20 -14.17
C ARG A 2 58.97 -33.80 -13.79
N HIS A 3 57.68 -33.65 -14.08
CA HIS A 3 56.62 -33.02 -13.27
C HIS A 3 56.60 -31.49 -13.13
N ALA A 4 55.89 -30.84 -14.06
CA ALA A 4 55.18 -29.58 -13.86
C ALA A 4 53.73 -29.89 -13.48
N TYR A 5 53.32 -29.58 -12.25
CA TYR A 5 51.93 -29.62 -11.78
C TYR A 5 51.74 -28.43 -10.83
N LEU A 6 50.95 -27.43 -11.26
CA LEU A 6 49.57 -27.21 -10.79
C LEU A 6 49.53 -26.95 -9.28
N LEU A 7 49.60 -25.67 -8.91
CA LEU A 7 49.28 -25.21 -7.55
C LEU A 7 47.75 -25.34 -7.39
N GLY A 8 47.35 -26.43 -6.74
CA GLY A 8 45.96 -26.79 -6.49
C GLY A 8 45.28 -25.85 -5.51
N PHE A 9 44.10 -25.40 -5.92
CA PHE A 9 43.09 -24.72 -5.12
C PHE A 9 42.56 -25.71 -4.06
N LEU A 10 42.94 -25.52 -2.79
CA LEU A 10 42.49 -26.37 -1.68
C LEU A 10 41.19 -25.81 -1.08
N ALA A 11 40.16 -26.64 -1.12
CA ALA A 11 38.82 -26.41 -0.63
C ALA A 11 38.66 -26.56 0.90
N ALA A 12 37.46 -26.20 1.37
CA ALA A 12 36.83 -26.43 2.69
C ALA A 12 37.14 -25.35 3.74
N VAL A 13 36.15 -24.75 4.42
CA VAL A 13 35.06 -25.41 5.16
C VAL A 13 33.79 -24.55 5.15
N ALA A 14 32.66 -25.19 4.86
CA ALA A 14 31.33 -24.68 5.13
C ALA A 14 31.03 -24.73 6.64
N SER A 15 30.58 -23.62 7.21
CA SER A 15 29.88 -23.60 8.50
C SER A 15 28.85 -22.47 8.45
N PHE A 16 27.66 -22.85 7.99
CA PHE A 16 26.44 -22.07 8.10
C PHE A 16 25.92 -22.28 9.53
N ALA A 17 26.29 -21.39 10.46
CA ALA A 17 25.75 -21.34 11.80
C ALA A 17 24.78 -20.16 11.88
N GLY A 18 23.54 -20.45 12.25
CA GLY A 18 22.41 -19.54 12.23
C GLY A 18 22.68 -18.20 12.90
N LEU A 19 22.49 -17.13 12.13
CA LEU A 19 22.35 -15.78 12.67
C LEU A 19 20.97 -15.68 13.33
N PRO A 20 20.87 -15.30 14.63
CA PRO A 20 19.59 -14.93 15.20
C PRO A 20 19.04 -13.74 14.42
N ALA A 21 17.72 -13.72 14.19
CA ALA A 21 17.02 -12.59 13.58
C ALA A 21 17.39 -11.32 14.36
N ALA A 22 18.09 -10.39 13.69
CA ALA A 22 18.59 -9.16 14.28
C ALA A 22 17.40 -8.37 14.84
N LYS A 23 17.38 -8.20 16.17
CA LYS A 23 16.45 -7.31 16.87
C LYS A 23 16.97 -5.89 16.69
N ALA A 24 16.17 -5.03 16.08
CA ALA A 24 16.49 -3.63 15.83
C ALA A 24 16.92 -2.93 17.14
N VAL A 25 18.05 -2.21 17.08
CA VAL A 25 18.61 -1.48 18.21
C VAL A 25 18.23 -0.01 18.07
N ASP A 26 17.53 0.51 19.06
CA ASP A 26 17.12 1.92 19.15
C ASP A 26 18.27 2.75 19.74
N LEU A 27 18.90 3.56 18.91
CA LEU A 27 19.95 4.50 19.29
C LEU A 27 19.49 5.87 18.83
N PHE A 28 18.88 6.62 19.76
CA PHE A 28 18.44 8.00 19.60
C PHE A 28 17.15 8.22 18.78
N GLY A 29 16.10 7.43 19.03
CA GLY A 29 14.73 7.78 18.65
C GLY A 29 14.46 7.91 17.15
N THR A 30 15.43 7.47 16.33
CA THR A 30 15.32 7.38 14.88
C THR A 30 15.68 5.95 14.52
N THR A 31 14.69 5.17 14.11
CA THR A 31 14.89 3.82 13.58
C THR A 31 15.68 3.94 12.27
N LEU A 32 17.00 3.77 12.32
CA LEU A 32 17.86 4.04 11.18
C LEU A 32 17.72 3.04 10.03
N PHE A 33 17.15 1.85 10.25
CA PHE A 33 16.80 0.91 9.18
C PHE A 33 15.59 0.06 9.62
N GLY A 34 14.43 0.36 9.06
CA GLY A 34 13.21 -0.43 9.23
C GLY A 34 12.04 0.25 8.54
N ASP A 35 11.44 -0.41 7.55
CA ASP A 35 10.18 -0.01 6.93
C ASP A 35 9.10 0.15 8.01
N SER A 36 8.88 1.38 8.44
CA SER A 36 7.74 1.73 9.26
C SER A 36 6.84 2.56 8.38
N SER A 37 6.03 1.89 7.55
CA SER A 37 4.76 2.45 7.06
C SER A 37 3.78 2.51 8.23
N ALA A 38 4.24 3.10 9.35
CA ALA A 38 3.43 3.39 10.49
C ALA A 38 2.75 4.72 10.21
N VAL A 39 1.45 4.63 9.97
CA VAL A 39 0.57 5.80 9.92
C VAL A 39 0.87 6.67 11.14
N PRO A 40 1.05 8.00 10.98
CA PRO A 40 1.37 8.90 12.07
C PRO A 40 0.44 8.73 13.28
N PRO A 41 0.94 8.85 14.51
CA PRO A 41 0.11 8.74 15.71
C PRO A 41 -1.01 9.78 15.68
N GLY A 42 -2.25 9.32 15.93
CA GLY A 42 -3.44 10.17 15.87
C GLY A 42 -4.11 10.28 14.50
N ALA A 43 -3.52 9.70 13.44
CA ALA A 43 -4.21 9.51 12.17
C ALA A 43 -4.98 8.18 12.16
N LEU A 44 -6.10 8.16 11.44
CA LEU A 44 -6.91 6.99 11.15
C LEU A 44 -6.23 6.16 10.04
N PRO A 45 -5.73 4.95 10.36
CA PRO A 45 -5.11 4.09 9.36
C PRO A 45 -6.17 3.48 8.44
N TYR A 46 -5.85 3.41 7.16
CA TYR A 46 -6.66 2.72 6.17
C TYR A 46 -5.78 2.05 5.11
N SER A 47 -6.33 1.07 4.40
CA SER A 47 -5.66 0.41 3.28
C SER A 47 -6.61 0.34 2.09
N VAL A 48 -6.07 0.52 0.89
CA VAL A 48 -6.85 0.52 -0.35
C VAL A 48 -6.67 -0.78 -1.12
N ALA A 49 -7.77 -1.46 -1.41
CA ALA A 49 -7.85 -2.58 -2.33
C ALA A 49 -8.44 -2.12 -3.66
N LEU A 50 -7.62 -2.10 -4.72
CA LEU A 50 -8.05 -1.77 -6.07
C LEU A 50 -8.43 -3.04 -6.84
N HIS A 51 -9.66 -3.08 -7.33
CA HIS A 51 -10.17 -4.10 -8.23
C HIS A 51 -10.57 -3.45 -9.54
N VAL A 52 -10.11 -4.02 -10.65
CA VAL A 52 -10.47 -3.58 -12.00
C VAL A 52 -11.09 -4.80 -12.69
N GLU A 53 -12.34 -4.68 -13.13
CA GLU A 53 -13.09 -5.80 -13.73
C GLU A 53 -12.70 -6.06 -15.20
N ALA A 54 -12.11 -5.06 -15.86
CA ALA A 54 -11.46 -5.26 -17.15
C ALA A 54 -10.26 -6.20 -16.99
N ALA A 55 -10.33 -7.38 -17.62
CA ALA A 55 -9.29 -8.40 -17.54
C ALA A 55 -7.93 -7.84 -18.03
N ASP A 56 -6.97 -7.79 -17.10
CA ASP A 56 -5.55 -7.52 -17.33
C ASP A 56 -5.19 -6.20 -18.03
N ASP A 57 -5.82 -5.10 -17.63
CA ASP A 57 -5.27 -3.78 -17.96
C ASP A 57 -4.39 -3.26 -16.80
N ALA A 58 -3.14 -3.72 -16.77
CA ALA A 58 -2.12 -3.18 -15.86
C ALA A 58 -1.98 -1.65 -16.04
N SER A 59 -2.19 -1.13 -17.25
CA SER A 59 -2.15 0.30 -17.51
C SER A 59 -3.32 1.02 -16.85
N LEU A 60 -4.50 0.41 -16.79
CA LEU A 60 -5.66 0.97 -16.09
C LEU A 60 -5.46 0.98 -14.57
N LYS A 61 -4.86 -0.08 -14.01
CA LYS A 61 -4.48 -0.10 -12.58
C LYS A 61 -3.46 1.00 -12.27
N ASP A 62 -2.44 1.14 -13.11
CA ASP A 62 -1.41 2.17 -12.95
C ASP A 62 -2.02 3.58 -13.06
N LEU A 63 -2.88 3.82 -14.05
CA LEU A 63 -3.62 5.07 -14.24
C LEU A 63 -4.41 5.43 -12.97
N ILE A 64 -5.24 4.51 -12.48
CA ILE A 64 -6.09 4.75 -11.30
C ILE A 64 -5.21 4.99 -10.06
N SER A 65 -4.16 4.18 -9.87
CA SER A 65 -3.26 4.33 -8.73
C SER A 65 -2.47 5.63 -8.74
N GLY A 66 -2.17 6.18 -9.93
CA GLY A 66 -1.48 7.45 -10.10
C GLY A 66 -2.34 8.68 -9.81
N VAL A 67 -3.67 8.58 -9.97
CA VAL A 67 -4.60 9.70 -9.73
C VAL A 67 -5.35 9.61 -8.41
N SER A 68 -5.42 8.42 -7.79
CA SER A 68 -6.14 8.20 -6.54
C SER A 68 -5.37 8.75 -5.34
N HIS A 69 -5.93 9.77 -4.68
CA HIS A 69 -5.37 10.27 -3.43
C HIS A 69 -5.55 9.26 -2.29
N LEU A 70 -6.58 8.40 -2.33
CA LEU A 70 -6.70 7.30 -1.36
C LEU A 70 -5.48 6.37 -1.43
N MET A 71 -5.02 6.01 -2.63
CA MET A 71 -3.89 5.10 -2.78
C MET A 71 -2.57 5.74 -2.37
N THR A 72 -2.35 7.01 -2.69
CA THR A 72 -1.09 7.71 -2.35
C THR A 72 -1.04 8.12 -0.87
N GLU A 73 -2.16 8.53 -0.27
CA GLU A 73 -2.19 9.05 1.10
C GLU A 73 -2.45 7.98 2.17
N GLN A 74 -2.61 6.70 1.81
CA GLN A 74 -2.82 5.64 2.81
C GLN A 74 -1.66 5.51 3.81
N VAL A 75 -0.44 5.87 3.39
CA VAL A 75 0.76 5.90 4.25
C VAL A 75 0.69 6.95 5.37
N HIS A 76 -0.06 8.04 5.15
CA HIS A 76 -0.28 9.09 6.15
C HIS A 76 -1.57 8.88 6.95
N GLY A 77 -2.43 7.96 6.51
CA GLY A 77 -3.78 7.83 7.04
C GLY A 77 -4.68 9.03 6.69
N ALA A 78 -5.83 9.08 7.35
CA ALA A 78 -6.72 10.24 7.32
C ALA A 78 -6.75 10.88 8.71
N SER A 79 -7.09 12.16 8.82
CA SER A 79 -7.25 12.78 10.15
C SER A 79 -8.41 12.15 10.93
N ASP A 80 -9.50 11.83 10.25
CA ASP A 80 -10.68 11.17 10.78
C ASP A 80 -11.49 10.52 9.65
N ALA A 81 -12.61 9.86 9.99
CA ALA A 81 -13.48 9.20 9.02
C ALA A 81 -14.18 10.19 8.08
N TYR A 82 -14.43 11.43 8.51
CA TYR A 82 -15.03 12.47 7.66
C TYR A 82 -14.07 12.88 6.55
N THR A 83 -12.80 13.07 6.89
CA THR A 83 -11.71 13.38 5.98
C THR A 83 -11.47 12.23 5.01
N LEU A 84 -11.50 10.97 5.50
CA LEU A 84 -11.43 9.79 4.64
C LEU A 84 -12.57 9.76 3.61
N ALA A 85 -13.81 9.99 4.07
CA ALA A 85 -14.97 10.05 3.18
C ALA A 85 -14.90 11.23 2.19
N ALA A 86 -14.40 12.39 2.62
CA ALA A 86 -14.19 13.53 1.74
C ALA A 86 -13.14 13.24 0.65
N ARG A 87 -12.03 12.59 1.02
CA ARG A 87 -10.99 12.13 0.08
C ARG A 87 -11.57 11.14 -0.92
N ALA A 88 -12.31 10.13 -0.46
CA ALA A 88 -12.95 9.16 -1.32
C ALA A 88 -13.90 9.81 -2.34
N ARG A 89 -14.68 10.82 -1.95
CA ARG A 89 -15.54 11.59 -2.87
C ARG A 89 -14.73 12.37 -3.90
N GLY A 90 -13.60 12.95 -3.50
CA GLY A 90 -12.66 13.60 -4.42
C GLY A 90 -12.12 12.62 -5.46
N ASP A 91 -11.73 11.43 -5.01
CA ASP A 91 -11.19 10.37 -5.88
C ASP A 91 -12.19 9.93 -6.96
N VAL A 92 -13.49 9.87 -6.67
CA VAL A 92 -14.51 9.59 -7.70
C VAL A 92 -14.35 10.53 -8.90
N SER A 93 -14.19 11.83 -8.65
CA SER A 93 -14.04 12.82 -9.73
C SER A 93 -12.72 12.69 -10.48
N GLN A 94 -11.61 12.40 -9.78
CA GLN A 94 -10.29 12.26 -10.38
C GLN A 94 -10.19 10.99 -11.23
N ILE A 95 -10.67 9.86 -10.70
CA ILE A 95 -10.72 8.58 -11.41
C ILE A 95 -11.65 8.71 -12.62
N GLN A 96 -12.82 9.32 -12.47
CA GLN A 96 -13.74 9.52 -13.60
C GLN A 96 -13.11 10.31 -14.75
N ALA A 97 -12.36 11.37 -14.42
CA ALA A 97 -11.66 12.17 -15.42
C ALA A 97 -10.55 11.37 -16.13
N ALA A 98 -9.78 10.58 -15.39
CA ALA A 98 -8.74 9.71 -15.95
C ALA A 98 -9.32 8.62 -16.85
N LEU A 99 -10.43 8.00 -16.44
CA LEU A 99 -11.16 7.04 -17.28
C LEU A 99 -11.63 7.70 -18.58
N TYR A 100 -12.19 8.90 -18.51
CA TYR A 100 -12.62 9.65 -19.69
C TYR A 100 -11.46 10.01 -20.63
N SER A 101 -10.29 10.36 -20.11
CA SER A 101 -9.12 10.70 -20.95
C SER A 101 -8.58 9.49 -21.70
N GLU A 102 -8.73 8.29 -21.15
CA GLU A 102 -8.37 7.02 -21.80
C GLU A 102 -9.52 6.40 -22.62
N GLY A 103 -10.65 7.09 -22.75
CA GLY A 103 -11.79 6.65 -23.58
C GLY A 103 -12.80 5.72 -22.90
N TYR A 104 -12.68 5.50 -21.58
CA TYR A 104 -13.62 4.72 -20.77
C TYR A 104 -14.83 5.55 -20.33
N TYR A 105 -15.69 5.91 -21.30
CA TYR A 105 -16.87 6.75 -21.04
C TYR A 105 -18.00 6.07 -20.25
N ALA A 106 -18.00 4.74 -20.21
CA ALA A 106 -19.00 3.93 -19.51
C ALA A 106 -18.41 3.21 -18.29
N GLY A 107 -17.24 3.63 -17.80
CA GLY A 107 -16.65 3.08 -16.58
C GLY A 107 -17.53 3.39 -15.36
N GLU A 108 -17.73 2.40 -14.48
CA GLU A 108 -18.48 2.54 -13.24
C GLU A 108 -17.51 2.56 -12.07
N ILE A 109 -17.65 3.51 -11.15
CA ILE A 109 -16.76 3.64 -10.00
C ILE A 109 -17.56 3.28 -8.74
N ASP A 110 -17.24 2.15 -8.09
CA ASP A 110 -17.78 1.77 -6.77
C ASP A 110 -16.68 1.86 -5.72
N ILE A 111 -16.71 2.92 -4.92
CA ILE A 111 -15.85 3.06 -3.74
C ILE A 111 -16.63 2.62 -2.51
N ARG A 112 -15.99 1.77 -1.71
CA ARG A 112 -16.55 1.26 -0.45
C ARG A 112 -15.59 1.49 0.69
N ILE A 113 -16.12 1.92 1.83
CA ILE A 113 -15.36 2.12 3.07
C ILE A 113 -15.93 1.16 4.12
N ALA A 114 -15.10 0.32 4.72
CA ALA A 114 -15.52 -0.72 5.65
C ALA A 114 -16.66 -1.60 5.09
N GLY A 115 -16.61 -1.91 3.79
CA GLY A 115 -17.64 -2.70 3.10
C GLY A 115 -18.94 -1.96 2.77
N GLN A 116 -19.13 -0.71 3.20
CA GLN A 116 -20.30 0.12 2.86
C GLN A 116 -20.03 0.97 1.61
N LYS A 117 -21.02 1.14 0.73
CA LYS A 117 -20.91 2.08 -0.40
C LYS A 117 -20.64 3.50 0.11
N LEU A 118 -19.83 4.27 -0.62
CA LEU A 118 -19.45 5.62 -0.23
C LEU A 118 -20.66 6.52 0.11
N ASP A 119 -21.75 6.41 -0.63
CA ASP A 119 -22.98 7.19 -0.38
C ASP A 119 -23.76 6.76 0.87
N ALA A 120 -23.57 5.52 1.31
CA ALA A 120 -24.24 4.93 2.47
C ALA A 120 -23.33 4.87 3.71
N PHE A 121 -22.05 5.23 3.57
CA PHE A 121 -21.09 5.26 4.65
C PHE A 121 -21.40 6.42 5.60
N ASP A 122 -21.57 6.12 6.89
CA ASP A 122 -21.75 7.10 7.96
C ASP A 122 -20.43 7.30 8.71
N PRO A 123 -19.71 8.42 8.48
CA PRO A 123 -18.43 8.67 9.14
C PRO A 123 -18.55 8.81 10.68
N SER A 124 -19.73 9.15 11.20
CA SER A 124 -19.94 9.31 12.64
C SER A 124 -19.99 7.97 13.39
N ALA A 125 -20.33 6.90 12.68
CA ALA A 125 -20.38 5.54 13.20
C ALA A 125 -19.05 4.79 13.06
N ALA A 126 -18.05 5.39 12.40
CA ALA A 126 -16.75 4.77 12.21
C ALA A 126 -15.99 4.66 13.54
N PRO A 127 -15.27 3.55 13.79
CA PRO A 127 -14.51 3.37 15.01
C PRO A 127 -13.48 4.49 15.15
N SER A 128 -13.61 5.27 16.22
CA SER A 128 -12.68 6.34 16.57
C SER A 128 -11.48 5.74 17.29
N GLY A 129 -10.60 5.04 16.57
CA GLY A 129 -9.45 4.39 17.19
C GLY A 129 -8.50 3.77 16.17
N SER A 130 -7.19 3.90 16.44
CA SER A 130 -6.11 3.38 15.61
C SER A 130 -5.95 1.85 15.65
N GLU A 131 -6.80 1.13 16.38
CA GLU A 131 -6.65 -0.32 16.61
C GLU A 131 -7.28 -1.19 15.52
N THR A 132 -8.17 -0.66 14.69
CA THR A 132 -8.79 -1.41 13.59
C THR A 132 -8.69 -0.58 12.31
N GLY A 133 -7.70 -0.91 11.47
CA GLY A 133 -7.55 -0.26 10.17
C GLY A 133 -8.82 -0.40 9.33
N ILE A 134 -9.15 0.65 8.57
CA ILE A 134 -10.32 0.66 7.69
C ILE A 134 -9.91 0.19 6.31
N GLU A 135 -10.61 -0.81 5.77
CA GLU A 135 -10.44 -1.21 4.37
C GLU A 135 -11.27 -0.32 3.46
N VAL A 136 -10.64 0.17 2.39
CA VAL A 136 -11.28 0.91 1.31
C VAL A 136 -11.15 0.09 0.04
N ALA A 137 -12.27 -0.32 -0.54
CA ALA A 137 -12.28 -1.02 -1.82
C ALA A 137 -12.67 -0.05 -2.94
N VAL A 138 -11.89 -0.03 -4.02
CA VAL A 138 -12.18 0.72 -5.23
C VAL A 138 -12.42 -0.30 -6.35
N ARG A 139 -13.58 -0.22 -7.00
CA ARG A 139 -13.94 -1.07 -8.14
C ARG A 139 -14.22 -0.21 -9.36
N VAL A 140 -13.62 -0.61 -10.49
CA VAL A 140 -13.74 0.05 -11.79
C VAL A 140 -13.91 -0.96 -12.92
#